data_AF-A0A3B9QJ81-F1
#
_entry.id   AF-A0A3B9QJ81-F1
#
_cell.length_a   1.000
_cell.length_b   1.000
_cell.length_c   1.000
_cell.angle_alpha   90.00
_cell.angle_beta   90.00
_cell.angle_gamma   90.00
#
_symmetry.space_group_name_H-M   'P 1'
#
loop_
_entity.id
_entity.type
_entity.pdbx_description
1 polymer ?
#
loop_
_entity_poly.entity_id
_entity_poly.type
_entity_poly.pdbx_seq_one_letter_code
_entity_poly.pdbx_strand_id
1 'polypeptide(L)'
;ECYDMSHLQGTDYVGSMVVLEDALPRKSEYRRFKIRDVEGNDDFAAMEEVLSRRFQNYLDERDLPSTEVTKFAYPPQLLVVDGGKGQLGVAVRVLESL
;
A
#
# COMPACT_ATOMS: atom_id res chain seq x y z
N GLU A 1 4.79 -7.75 -0.53
CA GLU A 1 4.86 -6.28 -0.66
C GLU A 1 5.20 -5.69 0.70
N CYS A 2 6.09 -4.70 0.74
CA CYS A 2 6.45 -4.00 1.99
C CYS A 2 6.08 -2.53 1.90
N TYR A 3 5.51 -1.99 2.96
CA TYR A 3 5.02 -0.62 3.04
C TYR A 3 5.74 0.17 4.12
N ASP A 4 6.13 1.40 3.80
CA ASP A 4 6.71 2.37 4.71
C ASP A 4 5.95 3.71 4.60
N MET A 5 5.72 4.36 5.73
CA MET A 5 5.02 5.64 5.83
C MET A 5 6.00 6.71 6.32
N SER A 6 6.33 7.65 5.43
CA SER A 6 7.45 8.57 5.63
C SER A 6 7.02 10.02 5.54
N HIS A 7 7.67 10.84 6.37
CA HIS A 7 7.54 12.29 6.38
C HIS A 7 8.63 12.98 5.58
N LEU A 8 8.23 13.86 4.67
CA LEU A 8 9.13 14.85 4.10
C LEU A 8 8.96 16.15 4.89
N GLN A 9 10.06 16.71 5.41
CA GLN A 9 10.06 17.98 6.15
C GLN A 9 9.31 19.06 5.35
N GLY A 10 8.15 19.49 5.85
CA GLY A 10 7.35 20.55 5.23
C GLY A 10 5.86 20.28 5.31
N THR A 11 5.34 19.40 4.44
CA THR A 11 3.89 19.17 4.29
C THR A 11 3.51 17.90 3.52
N ASP A 12 4.45 17.22 2.85
CA ASP A 12 4.14 16.06 1.99
C ASP A 12 4.38 14.75 2.74
N TYR A 13 3.28 14.10 3.12
CA TYR A 13 3.28 12.73 3.61
C TYR A 13 3.26 11.76 2.43
N VAL A 14 4.14 10.75 2.43
CA VAL A 14 4.24 9.79 1.32
C VAL A 14 4.32 8.36 1.85
N GLY A 15 3.47 7.50 1.30
CA GLY A 15 3.59 6.05 1.45
C GLY A 15 4.47 5.44 0.37
N SER A 16 5.40 4.57 0.74
CA SER A 16 6.26 3.84 -0.20
C SER A 16 5.93 2.36 -0.17
N MET A 17 5.85 1.75 -1.35
CA MET A 17 5.63 0.31 -1.52
C MET A 17 6.77 -0.29 -2.33
N VAL A 18 7.39 -1.32 -1.78
CA VAL A 18 8.41 -2.12 -2.45
C VAL A 18 7.91 -3.54 -2.65
N VAL A 19 8.34 -4.15 -3.75
CA VAL A 19 7.91 -5.49 -4.16
C VAL A 19 9.11 -6.38 -4.29
N LEU A 20 9.02 -7.57 -3.69
CA LEU A 20 9.96 -8.65 -3.88
C LEU A 20 9.19 -9.81 -4.51
N GLU A 21 9.81 -10.43 -5.52
CA GLU A 21 9.32 -11.61 -6.20
C GLU A 21 10.49 -12.60 -6.30
N ASP A 22 10.27 -13.84 -5.89
CA ASP A 22 11.35 -14.85 -5.75
C ASP A 22 12.56 -14.35 -4.95
N ALA A 23 12.29 -13.61 -3.87
CA ALA A 23 13.28 -12.94 -3.01
C ALA A 23 14.15 -11.88 -3.72
N LEU A 24 13.82 -11.50 -4.96
CA LEU A 24 14.50 -10.47 -5.72
C LEU A 24 13.68 -9.17 -5.77
N PRO A 25 14.31 -7.99 -5.66
CA PRO A 25 13.60 -6.72 -5.79
C PRO A 25 13.01 -6.52 -7.19
N ARG A 26 11.68 -6.44 -7.29
CA ARG A 26 10.98 -6.12 -8.53
C ARG A 26 10.71 -4.63 -8.63
N LYS A 27 11.75 -3.86 -8.95
CA LYS A 27 11.74 -2.38 -8.96
C LYS A 27 10.67 -1.76 -9.86
N SER A 28 10.29 -2.43 -10.94
CA SER A 28 9.22 -1.97 -11.84
C SER A 28 7.86 -1.86 -11.14
N GLU A 29 7.64 -2.63 -10.07
CA GLU A 29 6.41 -2.63 -9.29
C GLU A 29 6.45 -1.71 -8.07
N TYR A 30 7.55 -0.98 -7.86
CA TYR A 30 7.61 -0.04 -6.76
C TYR A 30 6.60 1.08 -6.99
N ARG A 31 5.96 1.54 -5.91
CA ARG A 31 4.98 2.63 -5.97
C ARG A 31 5.25 3.61 -4.85
N ARG A 32 4.94 4.88 -5.14
CA ARG A 32 4.82 5.94 -4.15
C ARG A 32 3.38 6.42 -4.15
N PHE A 33 2.80 6.52 -2.97
CA PHE A 33 1.45 6.97 -2.73
C PHE A 33 1.52 8.35 -2.11
N LYS A 34 0.99 9.34 -2.82
CA LYS A 34 0.67 10.62 -2.20
C LYS A 34 -0.59 10.45 -1.37
N ILE A 35 -0.49 10.81 -0.08
CA ILE A 35 -1.63 10.85 0.84
C ILE A 35 -2.54 12.01 0.43
N ARG A 36 -3.84 11.78 0.40
CA ARG A 36 -4.83 12.73 -0.13
C ARG A 36 -5.85 13.15 0.92
N ASP A 37 -6.28 12.22 1.75
CA ASP A 37 -7.50 12.34 2.54
C ASP A 37 -7.23 12.45 4.05
N VAL A 38 -5.96 12.61 4.43
CA VAL A 38 -5.51 12.70 5.83
C VAL A 38 -4.92 14.07 6.09
N GLU A 39 -5.51 14.80 7.04
CA GLU A 39 -5.00 16.08 7.51
C GLU A 39 -3.96 15.91 8.63
N GLY A 40 -2.86 16.66 8.54
CA GLY A 40 -1.77 16.61 9.53
C GLY A 40 -0.89 15.37 9.38
N ASN A 41 -0.20 14.97 10.45
CA ASN A 41 0.46 13.67 10.47
C ASN A 41 -0.12 12.67 11.45
N ASP A 42 -1.14 11.99 10.94
CA ASP A 42 -1.64 10.74 11.45
C ASP A 42 -1.12 9.58 10.58
N ASP A 43 -0.08 8.90 11.07
CA ASP A 43 0.54 7.74 10.41
C ASP A 43 -0.44 6.57 10.24
N PHE A 44 -1.40 6.43 11.15
CA PHE A 44 -2.37 5.34 11.10
C PHE A 44 -3.40 5.60 10.00
N ALA A 45 -3.94 6.81 9.94
CA ALA A 45 -4.88 7.19 8.90
C ALA A 45 -4.21 7.15 7.51
N ALA A 46 -2.95 7.60 7.41
CA ALA A 46 -2.20 7.54 6.14
C ALA A 46 -1.98 6.09 5.68
N MET A 47 -1.63 5.20 6.60
CA MET A 47 -1.49 3.78 6.32
C MET A 47 -2.81 3.14 5.90
N GLU A 48 -3.90 3.48 6.58
CA GLU A 48 -5.25 3.02 6.25
C GLU A 48 -5.65 3.46 4.84
N GLU A 49 -5.44 4.73 4.47
CA GLU A 49 -5.71 5.26 3.13
C GLU A 49 -4.92 4.49 2.06
N VAL A 50 -3.61 4.32 2.26
CA VAL A 50 -2.73 3.67 1.27
C VAL A 50 -3.08 2.22 1.06
N LEU A 51 -3.24 1.45 2.15
CA LEU A 51 -3.57 0.03 2.07
C LEU A 51 -4.97 -0.17 1.48
N SER A 52 -5.96 0.63 1.91
CA SER A 52 -7.32 0.54 1.36
C SER A 52 -7.32 0.81 -0.14
N ARG A 53 -6.65 1.87 -0.60
CA ARG A 53 -6.53 2.18 -2.04
C ARG A 53 -5.81 1.08 -2.81
N ARG A 54 -4.70 0.54 -2.28
CA ARG A 54 -3.96 -0.56 -2.92
C ARG A 54 -4.85 -1.77 -3.14
N PHE A 55 -5.56 -2.18 -2.09
CA PHE A 55 -6.32 -3.42 -2.13
C PHE A 55 -7.66 -3.25 -2.84
N GLN A 56 -8.30 -2.10 -2.75
CA GLN A 56 -9.45 -1.78 -3.60
C GLN A 56 -9.09 -1.86 -5.08
N ASN A 57 -7.96 -1.26 -5.49
CA ASN A 57 -7.49 -1.39 -6.87
C ASN A 57 -7.24 -2.86 -7.27
N TYR A 58 -6.81 -3.73 -6.33
CA TYR A 58 -6.72 -5.17 -6.63
C TYR A 58 -8.10 -5.79 -6.86
N LEU A 59 -9.08 -5.49 -6.01
CA LEU A 59 -10.45 -5.99 -6.19
C LEU A 59 -11.04 -5.54 -7.53
N ASP A 60 -10.76 -4.30 -7.92
CA ASP A 60 -11.24 -3.72 -9.17
C ASP A 60 -10.49 -4.27 -10.40
N GLU A 61 -9.18 -4.53 -10.28
CA GLU A 61 -8.32 -4.92 -11.41
C GLU A 61 -8.21 -6.44 -11.62
N ARG A 62 -8.47 -7.30 -10.61
CA ARG A 62 -8.21 -8.75 -10.71
C ARG A 62 -9.06 -9.47 -11.75
N ASP A 63 -10.27 -8.97 -12.01
CA ASP A 63 -11.23 -9.58 -12.93
C ASP A 63 -11.19 -8.93 -14.32
N LEU A 64 -10.30 -7.94 -14.53
CA LEU A 64 -10.12 -7.31 -15.83
C LEU A 64 -9.49 -8.27 -16.85
N PRO A 65 -9.81 -8.13 -18.15
CA PRO A 65 -9.22 -8.95 -19.19
C PRO A 65 -7.70 -8.85 -19.21
N SER A 66 -7.01 -9.97 -19.46
CA SER A 66 -5.54 -10.05 -19.52
C SER A 66 -4.88 -9.19 -20.62
N THR A 67 -5.68 -8.60 -21.50
CA THR A 67 -5.25 -7.62 -22.50
C THR A 67 -4.98 -6.23 -21.90
N GLU A 68 -5.46 -5.95 -20.70
CA GLU A 68 -5.22 -4.69 -20.01
C GLU A 68 -3.98 -4.79 -19.12
N VAL A 69 -3.06 -3.83 -19.29
CA VAL A 69 -1.88 -3.72 -18.43
C VAL A 69 -2.30 -3.02 -17.13
N THR A 70 -2.58 -3.83 -16.12
CA THR A 70 -3.00 -3.40 -14.78
C THR A 70 -1.80 -3.43 -13.83
N LYS A 71 -1.86 -2.63 -12.75
CA LYS A 71 -0.72 -2.48 -11.81
C LYS A 71 -0.90 -3.31 -10.55
N PHE A 72 -2.12 -3.76 -10.27
CA PHE A 72 -2.54 -4.28 -9.00
C PHE A 72 -3.38 -5.55 -9.12
N ALA A 73 -3.48 -6.18 -10.30
CA ALA A 73 -4.29 -7.38 -10.54
C ALA A 73 -3.90 -8.64 -9.76
N TYR A 74 -2.73 -8.65 -9.10
CA TYR A 74 -2.30 -9.77 -8.26
C TYR A 74 -2.20 -9.36 -6.80
N PRO A 75 -2.61 -10.24 -5.87
CA PRO A 75 -2.43 -10.01 -4.45
C PRO A 75 -1.00 -10.35 -4.02
N PRO A 76 -0.45 -9.68 -3.00
CA PRO A 76 0.78 -10.14 -2.37
C PRO A 76 0.54 -11.44 -1.58
N GLN A 77 1.52 -12.34 -1.60
CA GLN A 77 1.52 -13.53 -0.74
C GLN A 77 1.88 -13.20 0.72
N LEU A 78 2.61 -12.10 0.93
CA LEU A 78 2.98 -11.57 2.24
C LEU A 78 2.94 -10.04 2.20
N LEU A 79 2.18 -9.46 3.12
CA LEU A 79 2.17 -8.03 3.40
C LEU A 79 3.10 -7.75 4.59
N VAL A 80 4.07 -6.87 4.39
CA VAL A 80 4.95 -6.37 5.44
C VAL A 80 4.70 -4.89 5.62
N VAL A 81 4.63 -4.44 6.86
CA VAL A 81 4.39 -3.04 7.19
C VAL A 81 5.51 -2.60 8.13
N ASP A 82 6.17 -1.49 7.80
CA ASP A 82 7.16 -0.87 8.67
C ASP A 82 6.44 -0.10 9.77
N GLY A 83 6.41 -0.68 10.97
CA GLY A 83 5.68 -0.11 12.10
C GLY A 83 5.50 -1.10 13.25
N GLY A 84 4.95 -0.58 14.35
CA GLY A 84 4.65 -1.36 15.55
C GLY A 84 3.26 -2.00 15.52
N LYS A 85 2.79 -2.41 16.69
CA LYS A 85 1.48 -3.06 16.87
C LYS A 85 0.30 -2.21 16.38
N GLY A 86 0.39 -0.88 16.51
CA GLY A 86 -0.66 0.03 16.04
C GLY A 86 -0.83 -0.02 14.52
N GLN A 87 0.28 0.11 13.79
CA GLN A 87 0.35 0.02 12.34
C GLN A 87 -0.12 -1.36 11.84
N LEU A 88 0.35 -2.44 12.48
CA LEU A 88 -0.13 -3.78 12.17
C LEU A 88 -1.65 -3.91 12.36
N GLY A 89 -2.19 -3.35 13.45
CA GLY A 89 -3.62 -3.35 13.71
C GLY A 89 -4.43 -2.60 12.65
N VAL A 90 -3.90 -1.50 12.11
CA VAL A 90 -4.50 -0.79 10.96
C VAL A 90 -4.54 -1.70 9.74
N ALA A 91 -3.41 -2.31 9.39
CA ALA A 91 -3.31 -3.18 8.22
C ALA A 91 -4.27 -4.37 8.30
N VAL A 92 -4.39 -4.99 9.48
CA VAL A 92 -5.35 -6.08 9.73
C VAL A 92 -6.79 -5.59 9.53
N ARG A 93 -7.18 -4.46 10.13
CA ARG A 93 -8.54 -3.91 9.97
C ARG A 93 -8.89 -3.64 8.52
N VAL A 94 -7.96 -3.04 7.76
CA VAL A 94 -8.15 -2.82 6.32
C VAL A 94 -8.44 -4.14 5.63
N LEU A 95 -7.59 -5.15 5.82
CA LEU A 95 -7.76 -6.45 5.17
C LEU A 95 -9.06 -7.17 5.55
N GLU A 96 -9.52 -7.03 6.80
CA GLU A 96 -10.79 -7.59 7.27
C GLU A 96 -12.04 -6.85 6.73
N SER A 97 -11.86 -5.62 6.23
CA SER A 97 -12.94 -4.77 5.71
C SER A 97 -13.14 -4.86 4.19
N LEU A 98 -12.25 -5.56 3.48
CA LEU A 98 -12.31 -5.79 2.02
C LEU A 98 -13.28 -6.91 1.65
#